data_AF-A0A2A4N2V5-F1
#
_entry.id   AF-A0A2A4N2V5-F1
#
_cell.length_a   1.000
_cell.length_b   1.000
_cell.length_c   1.000
_cell.angle_alpha   90.00
_cell.angle_beta   90.00
_cell.angle_gamma   90.00
#
_symmetry.space_group_name_H-M   'P 1'
#
loop_
_entity.id
_entity.type
_entity.pdbx_description
1 polymer ?
#
loop_
_entity_poly.entity_id
_entity_poly.type
_entity_poly.pdbx_seq_one_letter_code
_entity_poly.pdbx_strand_id
1 'polypeptide(L)'
;MRASPFKFLDSYTKEDKDIFFGRDKEIEELYSKVFESKILLVYGISGTGKSSLINCGLANKFEESDWLPVHVRRGSNMLQAVSESVGNLAITALQPNEPLLKSIKSLYLDHFKPIYLIFDQFEELFIFGNKFEKDEFAKEIKEVVESDLQCKLLFVMREEYLAGITEFERVLPTFLENRMRIEKMARSNAKD
;
A
#
# COMPACT_ATOMS: atom_id res chain seq x y z
N MET A 1 -5.01 31.40 0.64
CA MET A 1 -5.02 29.94 0.42
C MET A 1 -3.95 29.33 1.31
N ARG A 2 -4.32 28.40 2.19
CA ARG A 2 -3.34 27.66 3.02
C ARG A 2 -2.65 26.64 2.12
N ALA A 3 -1.34 26.81 1.90
CA ALA A 3 -0.52 25.84 1.18
C ALA A 3 -0.45 24.54 2.01
N SER A 4 -0.82 23.42 1.39
CA SER A 4 -0.71 22.07 1.95
C SER A 4 0.77 21.69 2.03
N PRO A 5 1.27 21.12 3.14
CA PRO A 5 2.71 20.95 3.40
C PRO A 5 3.33 19.71 2.73
N PHE A 6 2.68 19.08 1.75
CA PHE A 6 3.14 17.81 1.19
C PHE A 6 3.58 17.97 -0.27
N LYS A 7 4.90 17.86 -0.49
CA LYS A 7 5.53 17.67 -1.81
C LYS A 7 5.14 16.29 -2.33
N PHE A 8 4.22 16.25 -3.28
CA PHE A 8 4.02 15.07 -4.11
C PHE A 8 5.11 15.08 -5.19
N LEU A 9 5.95 14.04 -5.21
CA LEU A 9 6.76 13.57 -6.36
C LEU A 9 8.18 14.13 -6.61
N ASP A 10 8.76 14.97 -5.74
CA ASP A 10 10.21 15.26 -5.83
C ASP A 10 11.02 14.35 -4.90
N SER A 11 12.22 13.96 -5.35
CA SER A 11 13.20 13.19 -4.57
C SER A 11 13.43 13.86 -3.20
N TYR A 12 13.24 13.07 -2.14
CA TYR A 12 13.37 13.51 -0.75
C TYR A 12 14.74 14.16 -0.53
N THR A 13 14.74 15.41 -0.08
CA THR A 13 15.95 16.14 0.26
C THR A 13 16.34 15.88 1.71
N LYS A 14 17.59 16.22 2.08
CA LYS A 14 18.10 16.06 3.45
C LYS A 14 17.21 16.72 4.51
N GLU A 15 16.40 17.70 4.14
CA GLU A 15 15.50 18.43 5.05
C GLU A 15 14.28 17.60 5.54
N ASP A 16 13.90 16.53 4.84
CA ASP A 16 12.80 15.66 5.26
C ASP A 16 13.21 14.60 6.30
N LYS A 17 14.52 14.41 6.53
CA LYS A 17 15.04 13.48 7.55
C LYS A 17 14.62 13.86 8.97
N ASP A 18 14.46 15.16 9.23
CA ASP A 18 14.09 15.68 10.55
C ASP A 18 12.64 15.33 10.95
N ILE A 19 11.78 14.96 9.98
CA ILE A 19 10.39 14.51 10.22
C ILE A 19 10.34 13.04 10.70
N PHE A 20 11.38 12.24 10.39
CA PHE A 20 11.43 10.81 10.70
C PHE A 20 12.25 10.46 11.93
N PHE A 21 12.84 11.45 12.60
CA PHE A 21 13.58 11.22 13.83
C PHE A 21 12.72 10.42 14.83
N GLY A 22 13.26 9.31 15.31
CA GLY A 22 12.58 8.41 16.25
C GLY A 22 11.63 7.36 15.66
N ARG A 23 11.51 7.24 14.32
CA ARG A 23 10.72 6.18 13.65
C ARG A 23 11.56 4.99 13.16
N ASP A 24 12.88 4.95 13.41
CA ASP A 24 13.76 3.91 12.85
C ASP A 24 13.27 2.49 13.17
N LYS A 25 12.87 2.24 14.43
CA LYS A 25 12.34 0.94 14.85
C LYS A 25 11.05 0.56 14.11
N GLU A 26 10.15 1.52 13.89
CA GLU A 26 8.92 1.27 13.14
C GLU A 26 9.21 1.05 11.66
N ILE A 27 10.20 1.73 11.08
CA ILE A 27 10.61 1.49 9.70
C ILE A 27 11.24 0.09 9.56
N GLU A 28 12.10 -0.33 10.48
CA GLU A 28 12.68 -1.68 10.49
C GLU A 28 11.61 -2.77 10.66
N GLU A 29 10.66 -2.57 11.59
CA GLU A 29 9.54 -3.49 11.76
C GLU A 29 8.70 -3.56 10.49
N LEU A 30 8.33 -2.40 9.92
CA LEU A 30 7.57 -2.33 8.67
C LEU A 30 8.29 -3.06 7.54
N TYR A 31 9.60 -2.84 7.39
CA TYR A 31 10.42 -3.50 6.39
C TYR A 31 10.45 -5.03 6.58
N SER A 32 10.70 -5.51 7.81
CA SER A 32 10.63 -6.95 8.12
C SER A 32 9.28 -7.55 7.75
N LYS A 33 8.19 -6.87 8.15
CA LYS A 33 6.82 -7.34 7.92
C LYS A 33 6.44 -7.45 6.46
N VAL A 34 6.99 -6.60 5.59
CA VAL A 34 6.74 -6.67 4.14
C VAL A 34 7.19 -8.03 3.55
N PHE A 35 8.18 -8.69 4.16
CA PHE A 35 8.67 -9.99 3.69
C PHE A 35 7.99 -11.19 4.36
N GLU A 36 7.35 -11.02 5.52
CA GLU A 36 6.68 -12.10 6.28
C GLU A 36 5.54 -12.78 5.49
N SER A 37 4.83 -12.02 4.65
CA SER A 37 3.72 -12.53 3.85
C SER A 37 3.51 -11.68 2.59
N LYS A 38 2.52 -12.02 1.75
CA LYS A 38 2.14 -11.19 0.60
C LYS A 38 1.23 -10.01 0.96
N ILE A 39 0.45 -10.14 2.04
CA ILE A 39 -0.47 -9.09 2.51
C ILE A 39 0.08 -8.50 3.79
N LEU A 40 0.25 -7.19 3.83
CA LEU A 40 0.55 -6.45 5.05
C LEU A 40 -0.52 -5.37 5.27
N LEU A 41 -1.20 -5.43 6.41
CA LEU A 41 -2.12 -4.38 6.86
C LEU A 41 -1.42 -3.39 7.80
N VAL A 42 -1.27 -2.15 7.35
CA VAL A 42 -0.76 -1.03 8.14
C VAL A 42 -1.92 -0.14 8.58
N TYR A 43 -2.12 0.04 9.87
CA TYR A 43 -3.28 0.79 10.38
C TYR A 43 -2.94 1.72 11.55
N GLY A 44 -3.81 2.67 11.84
CA GLY A 44 -3.65 3.61 12.94
C GLY A 44 -4.49 4.88 12.75
N ILE A 45 -4.54 5.72 13.78
CA ILE A 45 -5.34 6.96 13.78
C ILE A 45 -4.95 7.87 12.60
N SER A 46 -5.87 8.70 12.11
CA SER A 46 -5.54 9.74 11.14
C SER A 46 -4.44 10.68 11.66
N GLY A 47 -3.54 11.10 10.76
CA GLY A 47 -2.43 11.98 11.09
C GLY A 47 -1.26 11.32 11.85
N THR A 48 -1.21 9.99 12.00
CA THR A 48 -0.05 9.29 12.59
C THR A 48 1.17 9.20 11.66
N GLY A 49 1.02 9.58 10.39
CA GLY A 49 2.10 9.54 9.40
C GLY A 49 2.23 8.23 8.61
N LYS A 50 1.21 7.36 8.59
CA LYS A 50 1.24 6.07 7.86
C LYS A 50 1.77 6.17 6.42
N SER A 51 1.17 7.03 5.60
CA SER A 51 1.55 7.19 4.19
C SER A 51 2.98 7.76 4.06
N SER A 52 3.41 8.60 4.99
CA SER A 52 4.78 9.13 5.05
C SER A 52 5.78 8.04 5.46
N LEU A 53 5.44 7.20 6.44
CA LEU A 53 6.25 6.06 6.85
C LEU A 53 6.46 5.07 5.70
N ILE A 54 5.44 4.85 4.85
CA ILE A 54 5.55 3.97 3.69
C ILE A 54 6.33 4.64 2.55
N ASN A 55 5.94 5.84 2.15
CA ASN A 55 6.48 6.47 0.94
C ASN A 55 7.93 6.95 1.10
N CYS A 56 8.38 7.15 2.33
CA CYS A 56 9.72 7.68 2.60
C CYS A 56 10.50 6.72 3.50
N GLY A 57 9.92 6.32 4.63
CA GLY A 57 10.59 5.41 5.56
C GLY A 57 10.88 4.05 4.92
N LEU A 58 9.84 3.34 4.50
CA LEU A 58 9.94 2.02 3.90
C LEU A 58 10.61 2.07 2.53
N ALA A 59 10.23 3.01 1.66
CA ALA A 59 10.83 3.14 0.33
C ALA A 59 12.37 3.31 0.39
N ASN A 60 12.89 4.05 1.38
CA ASN A 60 14.34 4.25 1.57
C ASN A 60 15.09 2.99 2.08
N LYS A 61 14.39 1.90 2.40
CA LYS A 61 15.00 0.60 2.75
C LYS A 61 15.24 -0.29 1.55
N PHE A 62 14.74 0.09 0.37
CA PHE A 62 14.92 -0.68 -0.85
C PHE A 62 15.92 -0.02 -1.78
N GLU A 63 16.69 -0.87 -2.47
CA GLU A 63 17.42 -0.46 -3.66
C GLU A 63 16.43 -0.22 -4.81
N GLU A 64 16.83 0.62 -5.77
CA GLU A 64 15.97 0.96 -6.90
C GLU A 64 15.54 -0.28 -7.72
N SER A 65 16.36 -1.34 -7.75
CA SER A 65 16.08 -2.59 -8.45
C SER A 65 15.01 -3.46 -7.78
N ASP A 66 14.76 -3.27 -6.49
CA ASP A 66 14.01 -4.23 -5.67
C ASP A 66 12.62 -3.71 -5.28
N TRP A 67 12.24 -2.55 -5.81
CA TRP A 67 11.05 -1.81 -5.43
C TRP A 67 10.37 -1.11 -6.61
N LEU A 68 9.20 -1.61 -7.00
CA LEU A 68 8.28 -0.91 -7.88
C LEU A 68 6.97 -0.60 -7.13
N PRO A 69 6.82 0.61 -6.58
CA PRO A 69 5.61 1.00 -5.85
C PRO A 69 4.50 1.38 -6.83
N VAL A 70 3.32 0.79 -6.63
CA VAL A 70 2.10 1.12 -7.36
C VAL A 70 1.09 1.64 -6.35
N HIS A 71 0.99 2.97 -6.26
CA HIS A 71 0.08 3.62 -5.31
C HIS A 71 -1.35 3.61 -5.83
N VAL A 72 -2.27 3.10 -5.03
CA VAL A 72 -3.70 2.99 -5.35
C VAL A 72 -4.50 3.75 -4.29
N ARG A 73 -5.42 4.58 -4.77
CA ARG A 73 -6.51 5.16 -3.98
C ARG A 73 -7.81 4.92 -4.73
N ARG A 74 -8.88 4.57 -4.02
CA ARG A 74 -10.12 4.02 -4.62
C ARG A 74 -10.71 4.90 -5.72
N GLY A 75 -10.75 6.22 -5.52
CA GLY A 75 -11.49 7.11 -6.42
C GLY A 75 -12.96 6.69 -6.51
N SER A 76 -13.46 6.43 -7.71
CA SER A 76 -14.83 5.94 -7.94
C SER A 76 -15.00 4.44 -7.65
N ASN A 77 -13.98 3.62 -7.91
CA ASN A 77 -14.01 2.16 -7.78
C ASN A 77 -12.57 1.61 -7.61
N MET A 78 -12.39 0.69 -6.64
CA MET A 78 -11.07 0.17 -6.28
C MET A 78 -10.37 -0.57 -7.43
N LEU A 79 -11.04 -1.50 -8.10
CA LEU A 79 -10.41 -2.28 -9.18
C LEU A 79 -10.08 -1.44 -10.40
N GLN A 80 -10.92 -0.44 -10.69
CA GLN A 80 -10.62 0.55 -11.72
C GLN A 80 -9.36 1.32 -11.35
N ALA A 81 -9.25 1.83 -10.11
CA ALA A 81 -8.08 2.55 -9.66
C ALA A 81 -6.81 1.70 -9.69
N VAL A 82 -6.89 0.41 -9.36
CA VAL A 82 -5.76 -0.52 -9.51
C VAL A 82 -5.35 -0.63 -10.98
N SER A 83 -6.30 -0.88 -11.87
CA SER A 83 -6.05 -1.03 -13.30
C SER A 83 -5.40 0.24 -13.90
N GLU A 84 -5.91 1.42 -13.53
CA GLU A 84 -5.34 2.71 -13.95
C GLU A 84 -3.93 2.90 -13.39
N SER A 85 -3.69 2.60 -12.11
CA SER A 85 -2.38 2.77 -11.47
C SER A 85 -1.32 1.83 -12.05
N VAL A 86 -1.69 0.58 -12.34
CA VAL A 86 -0.83 -0.39 -13.03
C VAL A 86 -0.57 0.06 -14.47
N GLY A 87 -1.61 0.49 -15.19
CA GLY A 87 -1.50 0.95 -16.57
C GLY A 87 -0.63 2.19 -16.74
N ASN A 88 -0.63 3.11 -15.78
CA ASN A 88 0.23 4.29 -15.80
C ASN A 88 1.74 3.97 -15.73
N LEU A 89 2.10 2.78 -15.23
CA LEU A 89 3.48 2.33 -15.11
C LEU A 89 3.85 1.26 -16.15
N ALA A 90 2.87 0.72 -16.88
CA ALA A 90 3.11 -0.29 -17.90
C ALA A 90 3.80 0.32 -19.12
N ILE A 91 4.82 -0.39 -19.63
CA ILE A 91 5.48 -0.08 -20.90
C ILE A 91 4.73 -0.80 -22.02
N THR A 92 4.29 -2.03 -21.75
CA THR A 92 3.47 -2.82 -22.66
C THR A 92 2.00 -2.41 -22.56
N ALA A 93 1.33 -2.24 -23.70
CA ALA A 93 -0.09 -1.91 -23.73
C ALA A 93 -0.93 -3.03 -23.08
N LEU A 94 -1.65 -2.68 -22.01
CA LEU A 94 -2.57 -3.58 -21.33
C LEU A 94 -3.92 -3.65 -22.05
N GLN A 95 -4.58 -4.80 -21.99
CA GLN A 95 -5.91 -4.94 -22.57
C GLN A 95 -6.98 -4.36 -21.63
N PRO A 96 -8.04 -3.73 -22.16
CA PRO A 96 -9.17 -3.30 -21.34
C PRO A 96 -9.80 -4.50 -20.62
N ASN A 97 -10.13 -4.33 -19.33
CA ASN A 97 -10.74 -5.37 -18.49
C ASN A 97 -9.93 -6.68 -18.37
N GLU A 98 -8.62 -6.61 -18.58
CA GLU A 98 -7.72 -7.74 -18.35
C GLU A 98 -7.66 -8.10 -16.84
N PRO A 99 -7.65 -9.40 -16.47
CA PRO A 99 -7.54 -9.81 -15.07
C PRO A 99 -6.32 -9.17 -14.39
N LEU A 100 -6.48 -8.75 -13.13
CA LEU A 100 -5.45 -7.98 -12.42
C LEU A 100 -4.11 -8.72 -12.38
N LEU A 101 -4.15 -10.03 -12.12
CA LEU A 101 -2.96 -10.88 -12.08
C LEU A 101 -2.14 -10.80 -13.39
N LYS A 102 -2.80 -10.73 -14.54
CA LYS A 102 -2.14 -10.67 -15.84
C LYS A 102 -1.53 -9.28 -16.08
N SER A 103 -2.22 -8.22 -15.69
CA SER A 103 -1.71 -6.85 -15.73
C SER A 103 -0.47 -6.69 -14.84
N ILE A 104 -0.49 -7.22 -13.61
CA ILE A 104 0.66 -7.24 -12.70
C ILE A 104 1.81 -8.05 -13.31
N LYS A 105 1.52 -9.20 -13.92
CA LYS A 105 2.54 -10.01 -14.60
C LYS A 105 3.20 -9.24 -15.75
N SER A 106 2.41 -8.53 -16.55
CA SER A 106 2.95 -7.67 -17.63
C SER A 106 3.85 -6.59 -17.05
N LEU A 107 3.40 -5.90 -16.00
CA LEU A 107 4.20 -4.86 -15.33
C LEU A 107 5.51 -5.43 -14.77
N TYR A 108 5.48 -6.63 -14.19
CA TYR A 108 6.69 -7.31 -13.70
C TYR A 108 7.67 -7.60 -14.85
N LEU A 109 7.19 -8.02 -16.01
CA LEU A 109 8.01 -8.28 -17.19
C LEU A 109 8.56 -7.02 -17.85
N ASP A 110 7.86 -5.90 -17.72
CA ASP A 110 8.32 -4.60 -18.22
C ASP A 110 9.51 -4.07 -17.41
N HIS A 111 9.47 -4.22 -16.09
CA HIS A 111 10.44 -3.59 -15.18
C HIS A 111 11.46 -4.56 -14.58
N PHE A 112 11.16 -5.86 -14.52
CA PHE A 112 11.94 -6.88 -13.80
C PHE A 112 12.19 -6.54 -12.32
N LYS A 113 11.21 -5.89 -11.67
CA LYS A 113 11.26 -5.50 -10.25
C LYS A 113 10.09 -6.14 -9.48
N PRO A 114 10.26 -6.51 -8.20
CA PRO A 114 9.13 -6.87 -7.33
C PRO A 114 8.13 -5.70 -7.23
N ILE A 115 6.83 -6.03 -7.31
CA ILE A 115 5.74 -5.05 -7.32
C ILE A 115 5.18 -4.88 -5.91
N TYR A 116 4.96 -3.64 -5.50
CA TYR A 116 4.32 -3.29 -4.23
C TYR A 116 3.06 -2.49 -4.51
N LEU A 117 1.90 -3.14 -4.49
CA LEU A 117 0.60 -2.45 -4.58
C LEU A 117 0.29 -1.85 -3.21
N ILE A 118 0.30 -0.53 -3.14
CA ILE A 118 0.12 0.25 -1.91
C ILE A 118 -1.26 0.90 -1.95
N PHE A 119 -2.22 0.30 -1.26
CA PHE A 119 -3.58 0.80 -1.12
C PHE A 119 -3.64 1.82 0.01
N ASP A 120 -3.46 3.10 -0.31
CA ASP A 120 -3.56 4.19 0.66
C ASP A 120 -5.02 4.60 0.86
N GLN A 121 -5.38 4.96 2.09
CA GLN A 121 -6.78 5.18 2.49
C GLN A 121 -7.71 4.02 2.10
N PHE A 122 -7.28 2.79 2.33
CA PHE A 122 -8.04 1.60 1.95
C PHE A 122 -9.44 1.56 2.59
N GLU A 123 -9.67 2.28 3.69
CA GLU A 123 -11.00 2.42 4.28
C GLU A 123 -12.06 3.01 3.34
N GLU A 124 -11.68 3.74 2.29
CA GLU A 124 -12.61 4.28 1.30
C GLU A 124 -13.46 3.17 0.65
N LEU A 125 -12.92 1.95 0.53
CA LEU A 125 -13.67 0.79 0.03
C LEU A 125 -14.83 0.40 0.95
N PHE A 126 -14.69 0.57 2.27
CA PHE A 126 -15.76 0.31 3.22
C PHE A 126 -16.75 1.47 3.35
N ILE A 127 -16.28 2.71 3.14
CA ILE A 127 -17.11 3.92 3.25
C ILE A 127 -18.01 4.09 2.02
N PHE A 128 -17.44 3.91 0.84
CA PHE A 128 -18.10 4.27 -0.43
C PHE A 128 -18.35 3.05 -1.33
N GLY A 129 -17.62 1.95 -1.13
CA GLY A 129 -17.76 0.75 -1.94
C GLY A 129 -19.02 -0.02 -1.62
N ASN A 130 -19.67 -0.54 -2.67
CA ASN A 130 -20.80 -1.44 -2.53
C ASN A 130 -20.33 -2.91 -2.38
N LYS A 131 -21.25 -3.82 -2.04
CA LYS A 131 -20.93 -5.23 -1.84
C LYS A 131 -20.30 -5.88 -3.09
N PHE A 132 -20.81 -5.57 -4.27
CA PHE A 132 -20.29 -6.13 -5.53
C PHE A 132 -18.83 -5.72 -5.76
N GLU A 133 -18.49 -4.45 -5.55
CA GLU A 133 -17.11 -3.96 -5.64
C GLU A 133 -16.18 -4.66 -4.64
N LYS A 134 -16.62 -4.83 -3.40
CA LYS A 134 -15.84 -5.54 -2.36
C LYS A 134 -15.61 -7.01 -2.73
N ASP A 135 -16.65 -7.70 -3.20
CA ASP A 135 -16.60 -9.11 -3.57
C ASP A 135 -15.65 -9.33 -4.77
N GLU A 136 -15.76 -8.50 -5.81
CA GLU A 136 -14.86 -8.56 -6.97
C GLU A 136 -13.43 -8.19 -6.60
N PHE A 137 -13.23 -7.17 -5.76
CA PHE A 137 -11.92 -6.80 -5.25
C PHE A 137 -11.25 -7.97 -4.51
N ALA A 138 -11.97 -8.60 -3.57
CA ALA A 138 -11.45 -9.72 -2.80
C ALA A 138 -11.05 -10.90 -3.69
N LYS A 139 -11.83 -11.17 -4.73
CA LYS A 139 -11.56 -12.23 -5.71
C LYS A 139 -10.28 -11.95 -6.50
N GLU A 140 -10.13 -10.76 -7.07
CA GLU A 140 -8.92 -10.39 -7.82
C GLU A 140 -7.66 -10.42 -6.93
N ILE A 141 -7.77 -9.92 -5.69
CA ILE A 141 -6.65 -9.98 -4.73
C ILE A 141 -6.29 -11.43 -4.38
N LYS A 142 -7.28 -12.31 -4.22
CA LYS A 142 -7.03 -13.73 -3.95
C LYS A 142 -6.18 -14.38 -5.03
N GLU A 143 -6.51 -14.16 -6.30
CA GLU A 143 -5.73 -14.68 -7.43
C GLU A 143 -4.27 -14.18 -7.40
N VAL A 144 -4.05 -12.91 -7.03
CA VAL A 144 -2.69 -12.36 -6.87
C VAL A 144 -1.93 -13.02 -5.71
N VAL A 145 -2.61 -13.23 -4.58
CA VAL A 145 -2.03 -13.86 -3.39
C VAL A 145 -1.69 -15.34 -3.65
N GLU A 146 -2.53 -16.07 -4.37
CA GLU A 146 -2.33 -17.50 -4.65
C GLU A 146 -1.33 -17.77 -5.79
N SER A 147 -0.98 -16.75 -6.59
CA SER A 147 0.01 -16.88 -7.67
C SER A 147 1.47 -17.01 -7.18
N ASP A 148 2.44 -17.25 -8.06
CA ASP A 148 3.87 -17.18 -7.73
C ASP A 148 4.52 -15.82 -8.04
N LEU A 149 3.73 -14.81 -8.42
CA LEU A 149 4.27 -13.49 -8.73
C LEU A 149 4.87 -12.83 -7.49
N GLN A 150 6.00 -12.15 -7.69
CA GLN A 150 6.63 -11.29 -6.68
C GLN A 150 5.84 -9.98 -6.56
N CYS A 151 4.63 -10.08 -6.02
CA CYS A 151 3.74 -8.97 -5.75
C CYS A 151 3.39 -8.95 -4.25
N LYS A 152 3.67 -7.82 -3.61
CA LYS A 152 3.30 -7.51 -2.23
C LYS A 152 2.15 -6.53 -2.21
N LEU A 153 1.21 -6.72 -1.30
CA LEU A 153 -0.01 -5.95 -1.13
C LEU A 153 0.04 -5.25 0.23
N LEU A 154 0.20 -3.93 0.22
CA LEU A 154 0.24 -3.12 1.43
C LEU A 154 -1.07 -2.36 1.54
N PHE A 155 -1.86 -2.67 2.56
CA PHE A 155 -3.13 -2.02 2.84
C PHE A 155 -2.94 -1.00 3.95
N VAL A 156 -3.21 0.27 3.67
CA VAL A 156 -3.00 1.36 4.62
C VAL A 156 -4.34 1.98 4.96
N MET A 157 -4.73 1.92 6.24
CA MET A 157 -6.05 2.42 6.62
C MET A 157 -6.12 3.01 8.02
N ARG A 158 -7.25 3.65 8.28
CA ARG A 158 -7.63 4.08 9.62
C ARG A 158 -8.11 2.91 10.50
N GLU A 159 -7.72 2.93 11.78
CA GLU A 159 -7.94 1.81 12.69
C GLU A 159 -9.42 1.54 13.01
N GLU A 160 -10.25 2.58 12.98
CA GLU A 160 -11.69 2.44 13.24
C GLU A 160 -12.43 1.64 12.17
N TYR A 161 -11.82 1.41 11.00
CA TYR A 161 -12.37 0.59 9.92
C TYR A 161 -11.86 -0.85 9.92
N LEU A 162 -11.03 -1.24 10.89
CA LEU A 162 -10.44 -2.58 10.96
C LEU A 162 -11.50 -3.69 10.94
N ALA A 163 -12.67 -3.45 11.55
CA ALA A 163 -13.79 -4.40 11.53
C ALA A 163 -14.27 -4.72 10.09
N GLY A 164 -14.18 -3.77 9.15
CA GLY A 164 -14.54 -4.00 7.75
C GLY A 164 -13.68 -5.07 7.06
N ILE A 165 -12.46 -5.32 7.55
CA ILE A 165 -11.58 -6.36 7.00
C ILE A 165 -12.15 -7.76 7.17
N THR A 166 -12.98 -7.98 8.20
CA THR A 166 -13.68 -9.26 8.42
C THR A 166 -14.62 -9.63 7.27
N GLU A 167 -15.04 -8.67 6.45
CA GLU A 167 -15.80 -8.93 5.22
C GLU A 167 -14.99 -9.79 4.23
N PHE A 168 -13.65 -9.71 4.27
CA PHE A 168 -12.75 -10.40 3.35
C PHE A 168 -12.26 -11.76 3.86
N GLU A 169 -12.36 -12.07 5.15
CA GLU A 169 -11.77 -13.29 5.75
C GLU A 169 -12.24 -14.59 5.10
N ARG A 170 -13.47 -14.62 4.55
CA ARG A 170 -13.98 -15.79 3.83
C ARG A 170 -13.22 -16.09 2.54
N VAL A 171 -12.68 -15.07 1.89
CA VAL A 171 -11.97 -15.14 0.60
C VAL A 171 -10.47 -15.07 0.82
N LEU A 172 -10.04 -14.26 1.80
CA LEU A 172 -8.66 -13.94 2.16
C LEU A 172 -8.47 -14.18 3.67
N PRO A 173 -8.41 -15.45 4.12
CA PRO A 173 -8.32 -15.77 5.55
C PRO A 173 -7.05 -15.21 6.22
N THR A 174 -5.98 -15.04 5.44
CA THR A 174 -4.69 -14.55 5.92
C THR A 174 -4.58 -13.03 6.00
N PHE A 175 -5.66 -12.27 5.70
CA PHE A 175 -5.60 -10.80 5.59
C PHE A 175 -5.14 -10.12 6.89
N LEU A 176 -5.55 -10.66 8.04
CA LEU A 176 -5.22 -10.10 9.35
C LEU A 176 -3.99 -10.73 10.01
N GLU A 177 -3.38 -11.76 9.41
CA GLU A 177 -2.26 -12.49 10.02
C GLU A 177 -1.01 -11.63 10.14
N ASN A 178 -0.74 -10.78 9.14
CA ASN A 178 0.38 -9.86 9.15
C ASN A 178 -0.11 -8.41 9.13
N ARG A 179 0.03 -7.74 10.28
CA ARG A 179 -0.42 -6.37 10.48
C ARG A 179 0.52 -5.60 11.39
N MET A 180 0.54 -4.28 11.20
CA MET A 180 1.31 -3.34 11.99
C MET A 180 0.46 -2.12 12.34
N ARG A 181 0.41 -1.77 13.62
CA ARG A 181 -0.25 -0.54 14.09
C ARG A 181 0.79 0.57 14.20
N ILE A 182 0.54 1.70 13.56
CA ILE A 182 1.37 2.90 13.65
C ILE A 182 0.81 3.83 14.72
N GLU A 183 1.56 3.99 15.80
CA GLU A 183 1.19 4.86 16.91
C GLU A 183 1.45 6.34 16.60
N LYS A 184 0.78 7.23 17.33
CA LYS A 184 1.15 8.65 17.33
C LYS A 184 2.56 8.79 17.91
N MET A 185 3.38 9.66 17.33
CA MET A 185 4.66 10.02 17.94
C MET A 185 4.43 10.55 19.35
N ALA A 186 5.06 9.91 20.34
CA ALA A 186 5.17 10.48 21.66
C ALA A 186 6.12 11.69 21.60
N ARG A 187 5.87 12.74 22.38
CA ARG A 187 6.75 13.93 22.45
C ARG A 187 8.20 13.60 22.82
N SER A 188 8.46 12.44 23.39
CA SER A 188 9.80 11.91 23.69
C SER A 188 10.59 11.48 22.45
N ASN A 189 9.92 11.17 21.34
CA ASN A 189 10.57 10.66 20.12
C ASN A 189 10.99 11.79 19.16
N ALA A 190 10.55 13.03 19.43
CA ALA A 190 10.85 14.22 18.63
C ALA A 190 12.06 15.02 19.19
N LYS A 191 12.81 14.43 20.12
CA LYS A 191 14.04 15.00 20.68
C LYS A 191 15.11 13.92 20.68
N ASP A 192 15.94 13.93 19.65
CA ASP A 192 17.40 13.91 19.75
C ASP A 192 17.97 14.53 18.46
#